data_AF-A0A955R9V8-F1
#
_entry.id   AF-A0A955R9V8-F1
#
_cell.length_a   1.000
_cell.length_b   1.000
_cell.length_c   1.000
_cell.angle_alpha   90.00
_cell.angle_beta   90.00
_cell.angle_gamma   90.00
#
_symmetry.space_group_name_H-M   'P 1'
#
loop_
_entity.id
_entity.type
_entity.pdbx_description
1 polymer ?
#
loop_
_entity_poly.entity_id
_entity_poly.type
_entity_poly.pdbx_seq_one_letter_code
_entity_poly.pdbx_strand_id
1 'polypeptide(L)'
;MGPMEQAAAQLLRAIRGRRSQVAFSRRLGYRGNPVCDWEHGRSWPTAEETLRACQVVGLDVDGAFRRFATPEIGPPKNLEQSGLAAWLRALRGVTPVAEIAERAGVSRFVISRWLSGTTRPRLPEFLRLLDALTRRVSEWVVGLVPIEQVPALLEDHQRRASSRRLAAEVPWSEGIVRLLETTDYATLPAHRP
;
A
#
# COMPACT_ATOMS: atom_id res chain seq x y z
N MET A 1 8.98 -15.49 -6.22
CA MET A 1 8.10 -14.62 -5.40
C MET A 1 7.98 -13.30 -6.15
N GLY A 2 6.78 -12.77 -6.38
CA GLY A 2 6.62 -11.49 -7.08
C GLY A 2 7.04 -10.30 -6.21
N PRO A 3 7.12 -9.08 -6.77
CA PRO A 3 7.60 -7.89 -6.04
C PRO A 3 6.77 -7.59 -4.78
N MET A 4 5.44 -7.71 -4.88
CA MET A 4 4.54 -7.43 -3.75
C MET A 4 4.58 -8.52 -2.68
N GLU A 5 4.80 -9.77 -3.07
CA GLU A 5 5.05 -10.85 -2.12
C GLU A 5 6.39 -10.64 -1.40
N GLN A 6 7.42 -10.15 -2.09
CA GLN A 6 8.70 -9.84 -1.47
C GLN A 6 8.60 -8.68 -0.47
N ALA A 7 7.90 -7.61 -0.85
CA ALA A 7 7.59 -6.50 0.04
C ALA A 7 6.78 -6.98 1.27
N ALA A 8 5.76 -7.82 1.07
CA ALA A 8 4.96 -8.36 2.16
C ALA A 8 5.79 -9.18 3.16
N ALA A 9 6.66 -10.07 2.68
CA ALA A 9 7.51 -10.88 3.56
C ALA A 9 8.52 -10.02 4.33
N GLN A 10 9.10 -9.01 3.69
CA GLN A 10 10.02 -8.06 4.33
C GLN A 10 9.29 -7.21 5.38
N LEU A 11 8.10 -6.70 5.06
CA LEU A 11 7.25 -5.96 6.01
C LEU A 11 6.93 -6.80 7.24
N LEU A 12 6.56 -8.07 7.08
CA LEU A 12 6.29 -8.99 8.20
C LEU A 12 7.53 -9.19 9.09
N ARG A 13 8.71 -9.34 8.49
CA ARG A 13 9.98 -9.41 9.22
C ARG A 13 10.27 -8.11 9.98
N ALA A 14 9.99 -6.96 9.37
CA ALA A 14 10.16 -5.65 9.99
C ALA A 14 9.21 -5.47 11.19
N ILE A 15 7.93 -5.86 11.06
CA ILE A 15 6.94 -5.84 12.14
C ILE A 15 7.36 -6.76 13.29
N ARG A 16 7.86 -7.98 12.99
CA ARG A 16 8.41 -8.90 14.00
C ARG A 16 9.57 -8.26 14.77
N GLY A 17 10.44 -7.56 14.05
CA GLY A 17 11.68 -6.98 14.55
C GLY A 17 12.64 -8.06 15.06
N ARG A 18 13.26 -7.83 16.22
CA ARG A 18 14.28 -8.74 16.79
C ARG A 18 13.73 -10.02 17.42
N ARG A 19 12.41 -10.15 17.56
CA ARG A 19 11.78 -11.33 18.19
C ARG A 19 11.96 -12.56 17.30
N SER A 20 12.09 -13.76 17.85
CA SER A 20 12.03 -14.98 17.04
C SER A 20 10.63 -15.17 16.42
N GLN A 21 10.54 -15.94 15.32
CA GLN A 21 9.24 -16.24 14.68
C GLN A 21 8.25 -16.87 15.67
N VAL A 22 8.73 -17.79 16.50
CA VAL A 22 7.92 -18.44 17.55
C VAL A 22 7.47 -17.44 18.62
N ALA A 23 8.37 -16.56 19.09
CA ALA A 23 8.02 -15.54 20.08
C ALA A 23 6.98 -14.56 19.54
N PHE A 24 7.11 -14.15 18.28
CA PHE A 24 6.14 -13.29 17.62
C PHE A 24 4.79 -14.00 17.43
N SER A 25 4.79 -15.26 16.97
CA SER A 25 3.59 -16.06 16.83
C SER A 25 2.81 -16.23 18.15
N ARG A 26 3.51 -16.52 19.25
CA ARG A 26 2.93 -16.57 20.60
C ARG A 26 2.35 -15.23 21.03
N ARG A 27 3.04 -14.12 20.72
CA ARG A 27 2.54 -12.76 21.01
C ARG A 27 1.25 -12.46 20.24
N LEU A 28 1.11 -12.96 19.02
CA LEU A 28 -0.11 -12.86 18.22
C LEU A 28 -1.23 -13.81 18.69
N GLY A 29 -0.96 -14.68 19.67
CA GLY A 29 -1.95 -15.61 20.24
C GLY A 29 -2.08 -16.93 19.49
N TYR A 30 -1.19 -17.24 18.54
CA TYR A 30 -1.21 -18.51 17.83
C TYR A 30 -0.55 -19.63 18.65
N ARG A 31 -1.15 -20.82 18.58
CA ARG A 31 -0.56 -22.05 19.15
C ARG A 31 0.58 -22.61 18.27
N GLY A 32 0.48 -22.43 16.95
CA GLY A 32 1.51 -22.82 15.98
C GLY A 32 2.47 -21.68 15.61
N ASN A 33 3.25 -21.88 14.54
CA ASN A 33 4.16 -20.86 13.99
C ASN A 33 3.81 -20.47 12.53
N PRO A 34 2.61 -19.92 12.26
CA PRO A 34 2.24 -19.42 10.93
C PRO A 34 3.19 -18.31 10.44
N VAL A 35 3.82 -17.56 11.35
CA VAL A 35 4.81 -16.51 11.01
C VAL A 35 5.94 -17.05 10.16
N CYS A 36 6.40 -18.29 10.41
CA CYS A 36 7.42 -18.91 9.57
C CYS A 36 6.94 -19.01 8.11
N ASP A 37 5.73 -19.51 7.88
CA ASP A 37 5.20 -19.62 6.52
C ASP A 37 4.93 -18.25 5.88
N TRP A 38 4.54 -17.26 6.68
CA TRP A 38 4.33 -15.89 6.24
C TRP A 38 5.62 -15.23 5.74
N GLU A 39 6.71 -15.33 6.51
CA GLU A 39 7.98 -14.68 6.16
C GLU A 39 8.71 -15.34 4.98
N HIS A 40 8.43 -16.62 4.73
CA HIS A 40 8.93 -17.39 3.58
C HIS A 40 7.98 -17.34 2.37
N GLY A 41 6.82 -16.70 2.51
CA GLY A 41 5.81 -16.57 1.45
C GLY A 41 5.11 -17.87 1.05
N ARG A 42 5.11 -18.88 1.93
CA ARG A 42 4.34 -20.13 1.75
C ARG A 42 2.85 -19.94 2.03
N SER A 43 2.52 -19.03 2.92
CA SER A 43 1.15 -18.56 3.17
C SER A 43 1.18 -17.07 3.53
N TRP A 44 0.01 -16.44 3.66
CA TRP A 44 -0.06 -15.01 3.96
C TRP A 44 -1.16 -14.70 4.98
N PRO A 45 -0.93 -13.79 5.94
CA PRO A 45 -2.01 -13.24 6.74
C PRO A 45 -2.93 -12.39 5.86
N THR A 46 -4.15 -12.14 6.32
CA THR A 46 -4.99 -11.09 5.75
C THR A 46 -4.38 -9.72 6.05
N ALA A 47 -4.78 -8.70 5.29
CA ALA A 47 -4.40 -7.31 5.59
C ALA A 47 -4.77 -6.95 7.04
N GLU A 48 -5.99 -7.28 7.46
CA GLU A 48 -6.48 -7.00 8.81
C GLU A 48 -5.66 -7.70 9.91
N GLU A 49 -5.29 -8.98 9.71
CA GLU A 49 -4.42 -9.68 10.67
C GLU A 49 -3.01 -9.04 10.71
N THR A 50 -2.52 -8.54 9.58
CA THR A 50 -1.24 -7.80 9.56
C THR A 50 -1.34 -6.49 10.34
N LEU A 51 -2.43 -5.74 10.17
CA LEU A 51 -2.66 -4.48 10.88
C LEU A 51 -2.87 -4.72 12.39
N ARG A 52 -3.60 -5.77 12.75
CA ARG A 52 -3.69 -6.25 14.14
C ARG A 52 -2.31 -6.60 14.69
N ALA A 53 -1.48 -7.30 13.92
CA ALA A 53 -0.13 -7.64 14.33
C ALA A 53 0.73 -6.38 14.58
N CYS A 54 0.61 -5.35 13.73
CA CYS A 54 1.21 -4.04 13.95
C CYS A 54 0.76 -3.41 15.28
N GLN A 55 -0.55 -3.42 15.58
CA GLN A 55 -1.08 -2.90 16.85
C GLN A 55 -0.55 -3.68 18.05
N VAL A 56 -0.49 -5.02 17.98
CA VAL A 56 0.03 -5.89 19.04
C VAL A 56 1.50 -5.61 19.37
N VAL A 57 2.30 -5.18 18.39
CA VAL A 57 3.69 -4.78 18.62
C VAL A 57 3.86 -3.29 18.94
N GLY A 58 2.77 -2.51 18.95
CA GLY A 58 2.76 -1.08 19.32
C GLY A 58 3.11 -0.12 18.19
N LEU A 59 2.93 -0.51 16.92
CA LEU A 59 3.09 0.41 15.79
C LEU A 59 1.87 1.33 15.64
N ASP A 60 2.11 2.58 15.25
CA ASP A 60 1.11 3.63 15.04
C ASP A 60 0.34 3.41 13.71
N VAL A 61 -0.56 2.43 13.70
CA VAL A 61 -1.36 2.08 12.51
C VAL A 61 -2.29 3.23 12.10
N ASP A 62 -2.94 3.87 13.06
CA ASP A 62 -3.82 5.02 12.78
C ASP A 62 -3.06 6.17 12.17
N GLY A 63 -1.89 6.53 12.71
CA GLY A 63 -1.05 7.57 12.13
C GLY A 63 -0.49 7.19 10.76
N ALA A 64 -0.18 5.91 10.51
CA ALA A 64 0.21 5.44 9.17
C ALA A 64 -0.91 5.70 8.15
N PHE A 65 -2.16 5.40 8.49
CA PHE A 65 -3.30 5.71 7.63
C PHE A 65 -3.54 7.22 7.47
N ARG A 66 -3.44 8.01 8.55
CA ARG A 66 -3.62 9.47 8.49
C ARG A 66 -2.57 10.18 7.63
N ARG A 67 -1.32 9.74 7.66
CA ARG A 67 -0.24 10.30 6.82
C ARG A 67 -0.41 9.93 5.34
N PHE A 68 -1.09 8.81 5.07
CA PHE A 68 -1.26 8.28 3.73
C PHE A 68 -2.52 8.80 3.02
N ALA A 69 -3.64 8.82 3.73
CA ALA A 69 -4.93 9.26 3.22
C ALA A 69 -5.06 10.79 3.23
N THR A 70 -5.94 11.33 2.40
CA THR A 70 -6.32 12.75 2.49
C THR A 70 -7.18 12.98 3.74
N PRO A 71 -7.25 14.23 4.26
CA PRO A 71 -8.04 14.54 5.45
C PRO A 71 -9.52 14.12 5.35
N GLU A 72 -10.10 14.13 4.15
CA GLU A 72 -11.51 13.78 3.91
C GLU A 72 -11.78 12.28 4.07
N ILE A 73 -10.79 11.44 3.76
CA ILE A 73 -10.93 9.98 3.86
C ILE A 73 -10.58 9.50 5.27
N GLY A 74 -9.51 10.07 5.85
CA GLY A 74 -9.03 9.70 7.18
C GLY A 74 -8.61 8.22 7.30
N PRO A 75 -8.37 7.72 8.52
CA PRO A 75 -8.11 6.31 8.76
C PRO A 75 -9.40 5.47 8.70
N PRO A 76 -9.30 4.15 8.45
CA PRO A 76 -10.45 3.26 8.53
C PRO A 76 -11.08 3.33 9.93
N LYS A 77 -12.41 3.49 10.00
CA LYS A 77 -13.15 3.61 11.28
C LYS A 77 -12.98 2.39 12.19
N ASN A 78 -12.92 1.21 11.60
CA ASN A 78 -12.52 -0.04 12.25
C ASN A 78 -11.68 -0.87 11.28
N LEU A 79 -10.72 -1.62 11.81
CA LEU A 79 -9.92 -2.56 11.02
C LEU A 79 -10.64 -3.89 10.80
N GLU A 80 -11.64 -4.18 11.64
CA GLU A 80 -12.52 -5.34 11.53
C GLU A 80 -13.85 -4.93 10.89
N GLN A 81 -14.75 -5.89 10.62
CA GLN A 81 -16.13 -5.62 10.20
C GLN A 81 -16.26 -4.69 8.98
N SER A 82 -15.45 -4.91 7.94
CA SER A 82 -15.54 -4.22 6.65
C SER A 82 -15.09 -2.76 6.62
N GLY A 83 -14.58 -2.18 7.71
CA GLY A 83 -14.08 -0.79 7.68
C GLY A 83 -12.89 -0.60 6.77
N LEU A 84 -11.99 -1.58 6.68
CA LEU A 84 -10.90 -1.56 5.70
C LEU A 84 -11.43 -1.54 4.26
N ALA A 85 -12.48 -2.31 3.97
CA ALA A 85 -13.11 -2.32 2.64
C ALA A 85 -13.81 -0.99 2.33
N ALA A 86 -14.49 -0.38 3.31
CA ALA A 86 -15.09 0.93 3.18
C ALA A 86 -14.03 2.01 2.91
N TRP A 87 -12.89 1.94 3.61
CA TRP A 87 -11.76 2.84 3.39
C TRP A 87 -11.11 2.66 2.01
N LEU A 88 -10.91 1.42 1.55
CA LEU A 88 -10.44 1.14 0.19
C LEU A 88 -11.41 1.67 -0.88
N ARG A 89 -12.71 1.58 -0.63
CA ARG A 89 -13.73 2.16 -1.52
C ARG A 89 -13.71 3.68 -1.53
N ALA A 90 -13.44 4.32 -0.39
CA ALA A 90 -13.25 5.76 -0.32
C ALA A 90 -12.00 6.18 -1.11
N LEU A 91 -10.88 5.48 -0.94
CA LEU A 91 -9.65 5.70 -1.73
C LEU A 91 -9.84 5.54 -3.23
N ARG A 92 -10.67 4.58 -3.65
CA ARG A 92 -11.02 4.39 -5.06
C ARG A 92 -11.61 5.65 -5.69
N GLY A 93 -12.47 6.34 -4.93
CA GLY A 93 -13.32 7.40 -5.45
C GLY A 93 -14.12 6.93 -6.66
N VAL A 94 -13.94 7.66 -7.77
CA VAL A 94 -14.64 7.44 -9.04
C VAL A 94 -13.94 6.48 -10.01
N THR A 95 -12.74 6.00 -9.66
CA THR A 95 -11.94 5.13 -10.54
C THR A 95 -12.69 3.82 -10.84
N PRO A 96 -12.88 3.45 -12.13
CA PRO A 96 -13.55 2.21 -12.50
C PRO A 96 -12.86 0.96 -11.97
N VAL A 97 -13.65 -0.03 -11.53
CA VAL A 97 -13.11 -1.32 -11.02
C VAL A 97 -12.30 -2.05 -12.09
N ALA A 98 -12.67 -1.93 -13.37
CA ALA A 98 -11.95 -2.56 -14.48
C ALA A 98 -10.52 -2.00 -14.63
N GLU A 99 -10.36 -0.69 -14.49
CA GLU A 99 -9.06 -0.01 -14.57
C GLU A 99 -8.14 -0.43 -13.41
N ILE A 100 -8.71 -0.55 -12.20
CA ILE A 100 -7.96 -1.02 -11.03
C ILE A 100 -7.55 -2.49 -11.19
N ALA A 101 -8.45 -3.31 -11.73
CA ALA A 101 -8.19 -4.71 -12.01
C ALA A 101 -7.03 -4.89 -13.00
N GLU A 102 -7.00 -4.09 -14.07
CA GLU A 102 -5.91 -4.07 -15.03
C GLU A 102 -4.58 -3.66 -14.38
N ARG A 103 -4.56 -2.54 -13.65
CA ARG A 103 -3.37 -2.07 -12.92
C ARG A 103 -2.84 -3.07 -11.90
N ALA A 104 -3.76 -3.76 -11.21
CA ALA A 104 -3.43 -4.75 -10.20
C ALA A 104 -3.17 -6.15 -10.80
N GLY A 105 -3.38 -6.38 -12.09
CA GLY A 105 -3.21 -7.69 -12.71
C GLY A 105 -4.10 -8.79 -12.11
N VAL A 106 -5.30 -8.44 -11.64
CA VAL A 106 -6.28 -9.39 -11.05
C VAL A 106 -7.66 -9.19 -11.66
N SER A 107 -8.57 -10.16 -11.53
CA SER A 107 -9.90 -10.01 -12.11
C SER A 107 -10.73 -8.92 -11.43
N ARG A 108 -11.60 -8.24 -12.21
CA ARG A 108 -12.58 -7.28 -11.68
C ARG A 108 -13.45 -7.85 -10.56
N PHE A 109 -13.76 -9.15 -10.61
CA PHE A 109 -14.57 -9.82 -9.60
C PHE A 109 -13.84 -9.92 -8.25
N VAL A 110 -12.53 -10.12 -8.28
CA VAL A 110 -11.69 -10.13 -7.08
C VAL A 110 -11.65 -8.73 -6.48
N ILE A 111 -11.38 -7.69 -7.29
CA ILE A 111 -11.40 -6.30 -6.83
C ILE A 111 -12.76 -5.95 -6.22
N SER A 112 -13.87 -6.27 -6.90
CA SER A 112 -15.22 -6.00 -6.38
C SER A 112 -15.46 -6.66 -5.02
N ARG A 113 -15.02 -7.91 -4.83
CA ARG A 113 -15.18 -8.62 -3.54
C ARG A 113 -14.34 -8.02 -2.42
N TRP A 114 -13.12 -7.55 -2.71
CA TRP A 114 -12.30 -6.84 -1.73
C TRP A 114 -12.93 -5.50 -1.35
N LEU A 115 -13.39 -4.74 -2.35
CA LEU A 115 -14.01 -3.44 -2.13
C LEU A 115 -15.39 -3.54 -1.47
N SER A 116 -16.13 -4.64 -1.62
CA SER A 116 -17.38 -4.89 -0.90
C SER A 116 -17.15 -5.41 0.51
N GLY A 117 -15.95 -5.88 0.84
CA GLY A 117 -15.64 -6.57 2.09
C GLY A 117 -16.13 -8.02 2.13
N THR A 118 -16.63 -8.57 1.01
CA THR A 118 -17.04 -9.97 0.91
C THR A 118 -15.86 -10.92 1.08
N THR A 119 -14.68 -10.53 0.60
CA THR A 119 -13.44 -11.25 0.84
C THR A 119 -12.38 -10.29 1.37
N ARG A 120 -11.50 -10.81 2.23
CA ARG A 120 -10.39 -10.04 2.81
C ARG A 120 -9.13 -10.32 2.01
N PRO A 121 -8.48 -9.30 1.42
CA PRO A 121 -7.23 -9.51 0.71
C PRO A 121 -6.13 -10.00 1.66
N ARG A 122 -5.29 -10.90 1.18
CA ARG A 122 -4.02 -11.25 1.81
C ARG A 122 -3.04 -10.09 1.73
N LEU A 123 -2.01 -10.09 2.56
CA LEU A 123 -1.07 -8.96 2.62
C LEU A 123 -0.48 -8.56 1.25
N PRO A 124 0.06 -9.47 0.41
CA PRO A 124 0.58 -9.08 -0.91
C PRO A 124 -0.50 -8.49 -1.83
N GLU A 125 -1.71 -9.03 -1.75
CA GLU A 125 -2.87 -8.58 -2.53
C GLU A 125 -3.32 -7.18 -2.10
N PHE A 126 -3.30 -6.92 -0.80
CA PHE A 126 -3.60 -5.61 -0.24
C PHE A 126 -2.57 -4.57 -0.64
N LEU A 127 -1.27 -4.90 -0.57
CA LEU A 127 -0.21 -4.00 -1.06
C LEU A 127 -0.36 -3.72 -2.56
N ARG A 128 -0.69 -4.75 -3.35
CA ARG A 128 -0.95 -4.62 -4.79
C ARG A 128 -2.16 -3.73 -5.08
N LEU A 129 -3.25 -3.90 -4.33
CA LEU A 129 -4.45 -3.08 -4.44
C LEU A 129 -4.16 -1.62 -4.06
N LEU A 130 -3.44 -1.40 -2.96
CA LEU A 130 -3.00 -0.06 -2.56
C LEU A 130 -2.14 0.60 -3.62
N ASP A 131 -1.18 -0.12 -4.21
CA ASP A 131 -0.35 0.42 -5.29
C ASP A 131 -1.17 0.73 -6.54
N ALA A 132 -2.11 -0.13 -6.93
CA ALA A 132 -2.98 0.09 -8.08
C ALA A 132 -3.92 1.30 -7.89
N LEU A 133 -4.35 1.56 -6.65
CA LEU A 133 -5.22 2.69 -6.30
C LEU A 133 -4.46 4.01 -6.21
N THR A 134 -3.27 4.00 -5.62
CA THR A 134 -2.62 5.23 -5.17
C THR A 134 -1.26 5.47 -5.79
N ARG A 135 -0.60 4.40 -6.28
CA ARG A 135 0.82 4.40 -6.66
C ARG A 135 1.63 5.07 -5.56
N ARG A 136 1.38 4.75 -4.29
CA ARG A 136 2.06 5.35 -3.11
C ARG A 136 2.31 4.32 -2.01
N VAL A 137 2.28 3.02 -2.32
CA VAL A 137 2.35 1.95 -1.31
C VAL A 137 3.59 2.05 -0.40
N SER A 138 4.73 2.48 -0.95
CA SER A 138 5.96 2.70 -0.20
C SER A 138 5.83 3.78 0.88
N GLU A 139 5.02 4.82 0.66
CA GLU A 139 4.77 5.86 1.67
C GLU A 139 3.91 5.36 2.82
N TRP A 140 2.93 4.49 2.53
CA TRP A 140 2.15 3.86 3.58
C TRP A 140 3.00 2.95 4.45
N VAL A 141 3.91 2.18 3.83
CA VAL A 141 4.84 1.29 4.55
C VAL A 141 5.79 2.07 5.46
N VAL A 142 6.31 3.23 5.02
CA VAL A 142 7.13 4.14 5.86
C VAL A 142 6.40 4.60 7.11
N GLY A 143 5.07 4.74 7.04
CA GLY A 143 4.25 5.07 8.21
C GLY A 143 4.25 3.98 9.30
N LEU A 144 4.62 2.74 8.96
CA LEU A 144 4.64 1.59 9.87
C LEU A 144 6.05 1.19 10.29
N VAL A 145 6.99 1.14 9.34
CA VAL A 145 8.35 0.63 9.56
C VAL A 145 9.37 1.45 8.74
N PRO A 146 10.64 1.52 9.17
CA PRO A 146 11.70 2.08 8.35
C PRO A 146 11.79 1.39 6.98
N ILE A 147 11.87 2.19 5.91
CA ILE A 147 11.81 1.68 4.53
C ILE A 147 13.00 0.77 4.18
N GLU A 148 14.12 0.94 4.88
CA GLU A 148 15.33 0.12 4.73
C GLU A 148 15.09 -1.35 5.14
N GLN A 149 14.08 -1.60 5.97
CA GLN A 149 13.67 -2.96 6.34
C GLN A 149 12.75 -3.60 5.30
N VAL A 150 12.30 -2.84 4.29
CA VAL A 150 11.53 -3.32 3.14
C VAL A 150 12.24 -2.96 1.81
N PRO A 151 13.42 -3.57 1.53
CA PRO A 151 14.22 -3.24 0.35
C PRO A 151 13.48 -3.32 -1.00
N ALA A 152 12.47 -4.18 -1.11
CA ALA A 152 11.67 -4.32 -2.33
C ALA A 152 10.89 -3.04 -2.71
N LEU A 153 10.70 -2.12 -1.76
CA LEU A 153 10.01 -0.83 -1.97
C LEU A 153 10.96 0.37 -1.92
N LEU A 154 12.26 0.15 -1.66
CA LEU A 154 13.21 1.23 -1.40
C LEU A 154 13.46 2.09 -2.65
N GLU A 155 13.67 1.47 -3.81
CA GLU A 155 13.91 2.21 -5.06
C GLU A 155 12.69 3.04 -5.47
N ASP A 156 11.48 2.47 -5.36
CA ASP A 156 10.23 3.17 -5.63
C ASP A 156 10.04 4.37 -4.67
N HIS A 157 10.36 4.17 -3.39
CA HIS A 157 10.32 5.24 -2.39
C HIS A 157 11.28 6.39 -2.73
N GLN A 158 12.55 6.07 -3.04
CA GLN A 158 13.58 7.06 -3.39
C GLN A 158 13.21 7.84 -4.65
N ARG A 159 12.68 7.15 -5.66
CA ARG A 159 12.22 7.78 -6.91
C ARG A 159 11.13 8.81 -6.62
N ARG A 160 10.13 8.47 -5.80
CA ARG A 160 9.06 9.42 -5.44
C ARG A 160 9.51 10.54 -4.52
N ALA A 161 10.38 10.26 -3.55
CA ALA A 161 10.95 11.29 -2.70
C ALA A 161 11.70 12.34 -3.54
N SER A 162 12.45 11.88 -4.55
CA SER A 162 13.15 12.76 -5.50
C SER A 162 12.18 13.59 -6.34
N SER A 163 11.14 12.97 -6.92
CA SER A 163 10.12 13.70 -7.69
C SER A 163 9.40 14.77 -6.86
N ARG A 164 9.04 14.46 -5.60
CA ARG A 164 8.41 15.43 -4.70
C ARG A 164 9.33 16.57 -4.32
N ARG A 165 10.61 16.28 -4.08
CA ARG A 165 11.62 17.30 -3.80
C ARG A 165 11.77 18.25 -5.00
N LEU A 166 11.86 17.72 -6.21
CA LEU A 166 11.91 18.53 -7.43
C LEU A 166 10.68 19.43 -7.58
N ALA A 167 9.47 18.90 -7.36
CA ALA A 167 8.25 19.71 -7.42
C ALA A 167 8.22 20.82 -6.34
N ALA A 168 8.81 20.60 -5.17
CA ALA A 168 8.90 21.60 -4.11
C ALA A 168 10.00 22.64 -4.35
N GLU A 169 11.16 22.23 -4.86
CA GLU A 169 12.31 23.10 -5.14
C GLU A 169 12.14 23.89 -6.44
N VAL A 170 11.38 23.34 -7.38
CA VAL A 170 11.15 23.92 -8.70
C VAL A 170 9.64 23.97 -8.97
N PRO A 171 8.86 24.84 -8.30
CA PRO A 171 7.40 24.81 -8.38
C PRO A 171 6.85 24.97 -9.81
N TRP A 172 7.60 25.62 -10.71
CA TRP A 172 7.22 25.79 -12.11
C TRP A 172 7.33 24.50 -12.95
N SER A 173 8.04 23.47 -12.48
CA SER A 173 8.09 22.18 -13.17
C SER A 173 6.71 21.50 -13.21
N GLU A 174 5.91 21.65 -12.15
CA GLU A 174 4.50 21.22 -12.14
C GLU A 174 3.65 22.03 -13.13
N GLY A 175 3.93 23.33 -13.26
CA GLY A 175 3.32 24.17 -14.28
C GLY A 175 3.59 23.66 -15.71
N ILE A 176 4.81 23.17 -15.97
CA ILE A 176 5.17 22.56 -17.25
C ILE A 176 4.43 21.24 -17.45
N VAL A 177 4.41 20.34 -16.47
CA VAL A 177 3.66 19.07 -16.57
C VAL A 177 2.17 19.35 -16.87
N ARG A 178 1.55 20.28 -16.13
CA ARG A 178 0.17 20.71 -16.36
C ARG A 178 -0.04 21.32 -17.75
N LEU A 179 0.92 22.11 -18.25
CA LEU A 179 0.88 22.69 -19.60
C LEU A 179 0.93 21.58 -20.66
N LEU A 180 1.81 20.59 -20.50
CA LEU A 180 1.92 19.44 -21.41
C LEU A 180 0.64 18.60 -21.45
N GLU A 181 -0.09 18.54 -20.35
CA GLU A 181 -1.39 17.84 -20.22
C GLU A 181 -2.58 18.62 -20.81
N THR A 182 -2.40 19.87 -21.24
CA THR A 182 -3.48 20.62 -21.89
C THR A 182 -3.77 20.11 -23.30
N THR A 183 -5.05 20.10 -23.68
CA THR A 183 -5.50 19.72 -25.03
C THR A 183 -4.80 20.54 -26.11
N ASP A 184 -4.57 21.82 -25.85
CA ASP A 184 -3.93 22.76 -26.77
C ASP A 184 -2.47 22.39 -27.03
N TYR A 185 -1.74 21.95 -26.01
CA TYR A 185 -0.36 21.49 -26.18
C TYR A 185 -0.31 20.11 -26.84
N ALA A 186 -1.20 19.18 -26.46
CA ALA A 186 -1.25 17.83 -27.01
C ALA A 186 -1.63 17.77 -28.50
N THR A 187 -2.29 18.80 -29.01
CA THR A 187 -2.71 18.90 -30.42
C THR A 187 -1.74 19.68 -31.31
N LEU A 188 -0.58 20.12 -30.76
CA LEU A 188 0.44 20.81 -31.54
C LEU A 188 1.02 19.89 -32.65
N PRO A 189 1.05 20.34 -33.92
CA PRO A 189 1.60 19.54 -35.03
C PRO A 189 3.10 19.26 -34.92
N ALA A 190 3.84 20.12 -34.22
CA ALA A 190 5.26 19.94 -33.92
C ALA A 190 5.68 20.83 -32.73
N HIS A 191 6.58 20.32 -31.89
CA HIS A 191 7.23 21.10 -30.85
C HIS A 191 8.38 21.91 -31.48
N ARG A 192 8.36 23.23 -31.37
CA ARG A 192 9.52 24.07 -31.70
C ARG A 192 10.17 24.55 -30.41
N PRO A 193 11.49 24.34 -30.24
CA PRO A 193 12.24 24.78 -29.07
C PRO A 193 12.38 26.31 -28.98
#